data_AF-A0A925ALB0-F1
#
_entry.id   AF-A0A925ALB0-F1
#
_cell.length_a   1.000
_cell.length_b   1.000
_cell.length_c   1.000
_cell.angle_alpha   90.00
_cell.angle_beta   90.00
_cell.angle_gamma   90.00
#
_symmetry.space_group_name_H-M   'P 1'
#
loop_
_entity.id
_entity.type
_entity.pdbx_description
1 polymer ?
#
loop_
_entity_poly.entity_id
_entity_poly.type
_entity_poly.pdbx_seq_one_letter_code
_entity_poly.pdbx_strand_id
1 'polypeptide(L)'
;RPFDRPARVTLALGDGTRVTGECLSARGGPDRPFDDSQIRAKAHAITGTRHPRFVDAVEGLESLDPMVLARPWSDWLAGALAR
;
A
#
# COMPACT_ATOMS: atom_id res chain seq x y z
N ARG A 1 1.39 2.26 24.62
CA ARG A 1 2.63 1.42 24.56
C ARG A 1 3.23 1.60 23.17
N PRO A 2 4.56 1.50 22.97
CA PRO A 2 5.22 1.91 21.72
C PRO A 2 5.07 0.93 20.55
N PHE A 3 4.70 -0.33 20.80
CA PHE A 3 4.59 -1.37 19.77
C PHE A 3 3.13 -1.58 19.36
N ASP A 4 2.87 -1.64 18.06
CA ASP A 4 1.54 -1.89 17.51
C ASP A 4 1.34 -3.37 17.19
N ARG A 5 0.53 -4.04 18.03
CA ARG A 5 0.11 -5.45 17.89
C ARG A 5 1.29 -6.41 17.65
N PRO A 6 2.22 -6.54 18.61
CA PRO A 6 3.39 -7.41 18.47
C PRO A 6 2.96 -8.88 18.30
N ALA A 7 3.66 -9.61 17.44
CA ALA A 7 3.43 -11.01 17.14
C ALA A 7 4.73 -11.82 17.13
N ARG A 8 4.68 -13.06 17.63
CA ARG A 8 5.77 -14.02 17.61
C ARG A 8 5.32 -15.31 16.95
N VAL A 9 6.13 -15.83 16.05
CA VAL A 9 5.86 -17.08 15.32
C VAL A 9 7.03 -18.04 15.55
N THR A 10 6.72 -19.28 15.91
CA THR A 10 7.69 -20.37 16.01
C THR A 10 7.30 -21.48 15.03
N LEU A 11 8.20 -21.82 14.12
CA LEU A 11 8.08 -22.94 13.21
C LEU A 11 8.82 -24.15 13.80
N ALA A 12 8.14 -25.29 13.87
CA ALA A 12 8.78 -26.58 14.17
C ALA A 12 8.99 -27.34 12.84
N LEU A 13 10.23 -27.69 12.55
CA LEU A 13 10.64 -28.37 11.32
C LEU A 13 10.64 -29.89 11.52
N GLY A 14 10.59 -30.66 10.42
CA GLY A 14 10.47 -32.12 10.47
C GLY A 14 11.69 -32.84 11.06
N ASP A 15 12.84 -32.17 11.13
CA ASP A 15 14.07 -32.64 11.79
C ASP A 15 14.09 -32.33 13.30
N GLY A 16 13.02 -31.73 13.83
CA GLY A 16 12.93 -31.28 15.23
C GLY A 16 13.50 -29.88 15.49
N THR A 17 14.14 -29.24 14.50
CA THR A 17 14.64 -27.87 14.61
C THR A 17 13.48 -26.89 14.80
N ARG A 18 13.70 -25.83 15.58
CA ARG A 18 12.71 -24.76 15.80
C ARG A 18 13.28 -23.41 15.37
N VAL A 19 12.51 -22.68 14.57
CA VAL A 19 12.87 -21.32 14.13
C VAL A 19 11.84 -20.34 14.68
N THR A 20 12.28 -19.32 15.41
CA THR A 20 11.39 -18.31 15.99
C THR A 20 11.69 -16.95 15.38
N GLY A 21 10.65 -16.24 14.97
CA GLY A 21 10.70 -14.85 14.52
C GLY A 21 9.70 -13.98 15.28
N GLU A 22 10.02 -12.70 15.41
CA GLU A 22 9.17 -11.71 16.08
C GLU A 22 9.00 -10.47 15.21
N CYS A 23 7.79 -9.90 15.24
CA CYS A 23 7.44 -8.63 14.64
C CYS A 23 6.80 -7.76 15.72
N LEU A 24 7.51 -6.73 16.17
CA LEU A 24 7.01 -5.80 17.19
C LEU A 24 6.02 -4.79 16.62
N SER A 25 6.24 -4.38 15.36
CA SER A 25 5.37 -3.47 14.61
C SER A 25 5.42 -3.79 13.12
N ALA A 26 4.24 -3.84 12.50
CA ALA A 26 4.10 -4.05 11.06
C ALA A 26 4.63 -2.86 10.26
N ARG A 27 5.08 -3.11 9.03
CA ARG A 27 5.33 -2.03 8.06
C ARG A 27 4.01 -1.38 7.66
N GLY A 28 4.01 -0.05 7.53
CA GLY A 28 2.85 0.78 7.28
C GLY A 28 2.26 1.44 8.53
N GLY A 29 2.71 1.04 9.73
CA GLY A 29 2.37 1.74 10.97
C GLY A 29 3.08 3.11 11.06
N PRO A 30 2.62 4.03 11.94
CA PRO A 30 3.25 5.35 12.11
C PRO A 30 4.73 5.29 12.50
N ASP A 31 5.15 4.22 13.16
CA ASP A 31 6.54 3.98 13.57
C ASP A 31 7.40 3.35 12.46
N ARG A 32 6.77 2.73 11.45
CA ARG A 32 7.43 2.11 10.30
C ARG A 32 6.66 2.39 9.00
N PRO A 33 6.52 3.66 8.58
CA PRO A 33 5.74 4.01 7.40
C PRO A 33 6.34 3.41 6.13
N PHE A 34 5.49 3.20 5.12
CA PHE A 34 5.97 2.95 3.76
C PHE A 34 6.46 4.27 3.17
N ASP A 35 7.46 4.20 2.30
CA ASP A 35 7.77 5.32 1.42
C ASP A 35 6.79 5.37 0.23
N ASP A 36 6.72 6.52 -0.44
CA ASP A 36 5.76 6.74 -1.53
C ASP A 36 5.98 5.75 -2.69
N SER A 37 7.22 5.33 -2.95
CA SER A 37 7.52 4.37 -4.03
C SER A 37 6.94 2.99 -3.73
N GLN A 38 6.97 2.57 -2.46
CA GLN A 38 6.38 1.31 -2.00
C GLN A 38 4.86 1.33 -2.10
N ILE A 39 4.23 2.47 -1.79
CA ILE A 39 2.78 2.65 -1.96
C ILE A 39 2.41 2.63 -3.45
N ARG A 40 3.12 3.38 -4.31
CA ARG A 40 2.88 3.38 -5.76
C ARG A 40 3.07 2.00 -6.38
N ALA A 41 4.14 1.29 -6.03
CA ALA A 41 4.39 -0.06 -6.53
C ALA A 41 3.26 -1.03 -6.13
N LYS A 42 2.77 -0.94 -4.88
CA LYS A 42 1.63 -1.73 -4.42
C LYS A 42 0.34 -1.38 -5.16
N ALA A 43 0.07 -0.08 -5.37
CA ALA A 43 -1.10 0.38 -6.12
C ALA A 43 -1.07 -0.15 -7.56
N HIS A 44 0.08 -0.07 -8.24
CA HIS A 44 0.27 -0.61 -9.57
C HIS A 44 0.06 -2.14 -9.61
N ALA A 45 0.62 -2.88 -8.64
CA ALA A 45 0.45 -4.33 -8.59
C ALA A 45 -1.02 -4.76 -8.40
N ILE A 46 -1.83 -3.98 -7.67
CA ILE A 46 -3.25 -4.28 -7.43
C ILE A 46 -4.13 -3.87 -8.62
N THR A 47 -3.83 -2.71 -9.24
CA THR A 47 -4.74 -2.05 -10.17
C THR A 47 -4.30 -2.14 -11.64
N GLY A 48 -3.01 -2.25 -11.92
CA GLY A 48 -2.42 -2.04 -13.24
C GLY A 48 -2.99 -2.93 -14.35
N THR A 49 -3.38 -4.16 -14.03
CA THR A 49 -4.01 -5.07 -15.01
C THR A 49 -5.43 -4.65 -15.41
N ARG A 50 -6.21 -4.09 -14.49
CA ARG A 50 -7.64 -3.80 -14.71
C ARG A 50 -7.92 -2.32 -14.98
N HIS A 51 -7.11 -1.45 -14.40
CA HIS A 51 -7.24 0.00 -14.41
C HIS A 51 -5.83 0.61 -14.56
N PRO A 52 -5.22 0.51 -15.76
CA PRO A 52 -3.83 0.91 -15.97
C PRO A 52 -3.59 2.41 -15.70
N ARG A 53 -4.63 3.24 -15.81
CA ARG A 53 -4.58 4.70 -15.58
C ARG A 53 -4.73 5.10 -14.12
N PHE A 54 -5.00 4.15 -13.23
CA PHE A 54 -5.35 4.47 -11.84
C PHE A 54 -4.19 5.14 -11.10
N VAL A 55 -2.96 4.63 -11.26
CA VAL A 55 -1.79 5.16 -10.56
C VAL A 55 -1.52 6.60 -10.96
N ASP A 56 -1.43 6.88 -12.26
CA ASP A 56 -1.23 8.23 -12.79
C ASP A 56 -2.34 9.21 -12.34
N ALA A 57 -3.59 8.74 -12.28
CA ALA A 57 -4.71 9.57 -11.84
C ALA A 57 -4.62 9.94 -10.35
N VAL A 58 -4.08 9.04 -9.51
CA VAL A 58 -3.82 9.28 -8.09
C VAL A 58 -2.61 10.19 -7.89
N GLU A 59 -1.56 10.06 -8.70
CA GLU A 59 -0.41 10.97 -8.65
C GLU A 59 -0.82 12.44 -8.83
N GLY A 60 -1.78 12.71 -9.72
CA GLY A 60 -2.35 14.06 -9.89
C GLY A 60 -3.11 14.59 -8.66
N LEU A 61 -3.71 13.70 -7.86
CA LEU A 61 -4.31 14.08 -6.58
C LEU A 61 -3.23 14.33 -5.52
N GLU A 62 -2.20 13.49 -5.46
CA GLU A 62 -1.06 13.63 -4.53
C GLU A 62 -0.28 14.93 -4.77
N SER A 63 -0.14 15.34 -6.04
CA SER A 63 0.51 16.60 -6.40
C SER A 63 -0.38 17.83 -6.18
N LEU A 64 -1.61 17.65 -5.70
CA LEU A 64 -2.61 18.70 -5.55
C LEU A 64 -2.84 19.50 -6.84
N ASP A 65 -2.84 18.82 -8.00
CA ASP A 65 -3.04 19.48 -9.29
C ASP A 65 -4.40 20.21 -9.32
N PRO A 66 -4.45 21.55 -9.45
CA PRO A 66 -5.69 22.30 -9.43
C PRO A 66 -6.70 21.87 -10.51
N MET A 67 -6.21 21.42 -11.67
CA MET A 67 -7.08 20.92 -12.74
C MET A 67 -7.72 19.60 -12.36
N VAL A 68 -6.99 18.71 -11.69
CA VAL A 68 -7.51 17.44 -11.20
C VAL A 68 -8.52 17.68 -10.07
N LEU A 69 -8.18 18.56 -9.12
CA LEU A 69 -9.01 18.88 -7.96
C LEU A 69 -10.30 19.63 -8.33
N ALA A 70 -10.33 20.35 -9.46
CA ALA A 70 -11.53 21.03 -9.95
C ALA A 70 -12.56 20.08 -10.61
N ARG A 71 -12.19 18.82 -10.90
CA ARG A 71 -13.09 17.88 -11.57
C ARG A 71 -14.15 17.34 -10.60
N PRO A 72 -15.39 17.14 -11.06
CA PRO A 72 -16.35 16.35 -10.30
C PRO A 72 -15.77 14.97 -9.98
N TRP A 73 -15.98 14.50 -8.75
CA TRP A 73 -15.45 13.22 -8.29
C TRP A 73 -15.84 12.05 -9.21
N SER A 74 -17.07 12.05 -9.72
CA SER A 74 -17.56 11.05 -10.68
C SER A 74 -16.71 11.00 -11.95
N ASP A 75 -16.33 12.15 -12.46
CA ASP A 75 -15.63 12.28 -13.74
C ASP A 75 -14.16 11.91 -13.59
N TRP A 76 -13.56 12.28 -12.46
CA TRP A 76 -12.23 11.81 -12.08
C TRP A 76 -12.22 10.29 -11.96
N LEU A 77 -13.17 9.70 -11.21
CA LEU A 77 -13.25 8.26 -10.96
C LEU A 77 -13.47 7.46 -12.25
N ALA A 78 -14.36 7.93 -13.12
CA ALA A 78 -14.58 7.32 -14.43
C ALA A 78 -13.31 7.31 -15.28
N GLY A 79 -12.51 8.39 -15.24
CA GLY A 79 -11.22 8.45 -15.93
C GLY A 79 -10.16 7.53 -15.32
N ALA A 80 -10.05 7.52 -13.99
CA ALA A 80 -9.07 6.69 -13.26
C ALA A 80 -9.33 5.19 -13.41
N LEU A 81 -10.60 4.79 -13.52
CA LEU A 81 -11.02 3.39 -13.67
C LEU A 81 -11.26 2.96 -15.12
N ALA A 82 -11.00 3.86 -16.09
CA ALA A 82 -11.04 3.50 -17.50
C ALA A 82 -10.04 2.36 -17.77
N ARG A 83 -10.46 1.41 -18.62
CA ARG A 83 -9.65 0.26 -19.00
C ARG A 83 -8.66 0.61 -20.10
#